data_AF-A0A6C2YQ54-F1
#
_entry.id   AF-A0A6C2YQ54-F1
#
_cell.length_a   1.000
_cell.length_b   1.000
_cell.length_c   1.000
_cell.angle_alpha   90.00
_cell.angle_beta   90.00
_cell.angle_gamma   90.00
#
_symmetry.space_group_name_H-M   'P 1'
#
loop_
_entity.id
_entity.type
_entity.pdbx_description
1 polymer ?
#
loop_
_entity_poly.entity_id
_entity_poly.type
_entity_poly.pdbx_seq_one_letter_code
_entity_poly.pdbx_strand_id
1 'polypeptide(L)'
;MTIDEDDLDLDEDVCLYQGQPFTGIVQALHPNGVIKRESPYLDGFAHGVCREWHSNGQLQREWVAIRGRIDGMETMWHENGQVKSVAIYLKGAELEYDEWNDAGLLVTHRELDRQSELWKYANNSNR
;
A
#
# COMPACT_ATOMS: atom_id res chain seq x y z
N MET A 1 13.60 -6.30 -12.93
CA MET A 1 12.90 -7.48 -13.48
C MET A 1 11.44 -7.34 -13.10
N THR A 2 10.53 -7.72 -13.99
CA THR A 2 9.08 -7.74 -13.70
C THR A 2 8.59 -9.17 -13.89
N ILE A 3 7.83 -9.70 -12.94
CA ILE A 3 7.27 -11.06 -12.99
C ILE A 3 5.80 -11.04 -12.59
N ASP A 4 5.07 -12.07 -12.99
CA ASP A 4 3.70 -12.29 -12.55
C ASP A 4 3.68 -12.74 -11.08
N GLU A 5 2.60 -12.42 -10.35
CA GLU A 5 2.41 -12.90 -8.99
C GLU A 5 2.31 -14.44 -8.92
N ASP A 6 1.82 -15.07 -9.98
CA ASP A 6 1.65 -16.53 -10.06
C ASP A 6 2.99 -17.29 -10.17
N ASP A 7 4.09 -16.59 -10.51
CA ASP A 7 5.44 -17.17 -10.62
C ASP A 7 6.21 -17.16 -9.28
N LEU A 8 5.59 -16.65 -8.21
CA LEU A 8 6.21 -16.50 -6.90
C LEU A 8 5.75 -17.55 -5.90
N ASP A 9 6.71 -18.03 -5.12
CA ASP A 9 6.43 -18.80 -3.91
C ASP A 9 6.41 -17.88 -2.70
N LEU A 10 5.50 -18.14 -1.75
CA LEU A 10 5.45 -17.46 -0.46
C LEU A 10 5.95 -18.41 0.63
N ASP A 11 7.06 -18.05 1.26
CA ASP A 11 7.55 -18.71 2.48
C ASP A 11 7.46 -17.72 3.65
N GLU A 12 6.55 -17.99 4.59
CA GLU A 12 6.12 -17.03 5.61
C GLU A 12 5.69 -15.68 4.99
N ASP A 13 6.47 -14.62 5.18
CA ASP A 13 6.27 -13.27 4.64
C ASP A 13 7.23 -12.94 3.49
N VAL A 14 8.05 -13.91 3.05
CA VAL A 14 9.10 -13.73 2.04
C VAL A 14 8.63 -14.24 0.69
N CYS A 15 8.57 -13.35 -0.30
CA CYS A 15 8.37 -13.72 -1.70
C CYS A 15 9.67 -14.28 -2.30
N LEU A 16 9.59 -15.50 -2.81
CA LEU A 16 10.69 -16.21 -3.44
C LEU A 16 10.42 -16.37 -4.95
N TYR A 17 11.45 -16.14 -5.76
CA TYR A 17 11.47 -16.52 -7.17
C TYR A 17 12.55 -17.57 -7.36
N GLN A 18 12.16 -18.76 -7.85
CA GLN A 18 13.08 -19.90 -8.02
C GLN A 18 13.82 -20.26 -6.72
N GLY A 19 13.12 -20.17 -5.58
CA GLY A 19 13.67 -20.48 -4.26
C GLY A 19 14.64 -19.45 -3.68
N GLN A 20 14.69 -18.23 -4.22
CA GLN A 20 15.52 -17.13 -3.70
C GLN A 20 14.68 -15.87 -3.42
N PRO A 21 14.99 -15.06 -2.39
CA PRO A 21 14.28 -13.82 -2.11
C PRO A 21 14.22 -12.91 -3.33
N PHE A 22 13.01 -12.56 -3.74
CA PHE A 22 12.79 -11.81 -4.97
C PHE A 22 13.12 -10.32 -4.80
N THR A 23 13.76 -9.75 -5.81
CA THR A 23 13.97 -8.29 -5.94
C THR A 23 13.57 -7.85 -7.35
N GLY A 24 12.61 -6.94 -7.43
CA GLY A 24 12.04 -6.50 -8.71
C GLY A 24 10.62 -5.98 -8.55
N ILE A 25 9.87 -6.02 -9.63
CA ILE A 25 8.45 -5.63 -9.65
C ILE A 25 7.61 -6.88 -9.81
N VAL A 26 6.60 -7.03 -8.97
CA VAL A 26 5.55 -8.05 -9.11
C VAL A 26 4.32 -7.38 -9.68
N GLN A 27 3.79 -7.93 -10.76
CA GLN A 27 2.57 -7.45 -11.40
C GLN A 27 1.50 -8.52 -11.39
N ALA A 28 0.25 -8.09 -11.31
CA ALA A 28 -0.91 -8.93 -11.50
C ALA A 28 -1.84 -8.25 -12.51
N LEU A 29 -2.53 -9.03 -13.33
CA LEU A 29 -3.52 -8.54 -14.28
C LEU A 29 -4.94 -8.91 -13.84
N HIS A 30 -5.90 -8.06 -14.20
CA HIS A 30 -7.31 -8.42 -14.22
C HIS A 30 -7.57 -9.40 -15.35
N PRO A 31 -8.68 -10.17 -15.31
CA PRO A 31 -9.07 -11.07 -16.40
C PRO A 31 -9.24 -10.38 -17.76
N ASN A 32 -9.46 -9.06 -17.77
CA ASN A 32 -9.56 -8.25 -18.98
C ASN A 32 -8.21 -7.75 -19.52
N GLY A 33 -7.09 -8.14 -18.90
CA GLY A 33 -5.73 -7.76 -19.29
C GLY A 33 -5.25 -6.40 -18.76
N VAL A 34 -6.08 -5.66 -18.02
CA VAL A 34 -5.67 -4.42 -17.36
C VAL A 34 -4.81 -4.74 -16.14
N ILE A 35 -3.81 -3.92 -15.84
CA ILE A 35 -3.01 -4.09 -14.61
C ILE A 35 -3.94 -4.03 -13.40
N LYS A 36 -3.86 -5.02 -12.53
CA LYS A 36 -4.59 -5.09 -11.26
C LYS A 36 -3.74 -4.61 -10.11
N ARG A 37 -2.47 -5.00 -10.08
CA ARG A 37 -1.52 -4.64 -9.02
C ARG A 37 -0.10 -4.54 -9.58
N GLU A 38 0.67 -3.65 -8.98
CA GLU A 38 2.10 -3.48 -9.22
C GLU A 38 2.75 -3.17 -7.88
N SER A 39 3.69 -4.02 -7.47
CA SER A 39 4.36 -3.92 -6.17
C SER A 39 5.87 -4.09 -6.35
N PRO A 40 6.69 -3.12 -5.92
CA PRO A 40 8.13 -3.32 -5.85
C PRO A 40 8.51 -4.20 -4.65
N TYR A 41 9.45 -5.10 -4.87
CA TYR A 41 10.00 -6.02 -3.87
C TYR A 41 11.51 -5.85 -3.76
N LEU A 42 12.01 -5.95 -2.53
CA LEU A 42 13.42 -5.95 -2.17
C LEU A 42 13.65 -7.05 -1.13
N ASP A 43 14.58 -7.96 -1.41
CA ASP A 43 14.94 -9.09 -0.55
C ASP A 43 13.73 -9.92 -0.10
N GLY A 44 12.78 -10.13 -1.01
CA GLY A 44 11.56 -10.89 -0.79
C GLY A 44 10.43 -10.13 -0.10
N PHE A 45 10.61 -8.86 0.24
CA PHE A 45 9.57 -8.05 0.88
C PHE A 45 9.14 -6.88 0.01
N ALA A 46 7.84 -6.55 0.03
CA ALA A 46 7.37 -5.32 -0.62
C ALA A 46 8.09 -4.09 -0.06
N HIS A 47 8.66 -3.27 -0.94
CA HIS A 47 9.48 -2.11 -0.56
C HIS A 47 9.43 -1.02 -1.64
N GLY A 48 8.75 0.09 -1.35
CA GLY A 48 8.53 1.21 -2.27
C GLY A 48 7.04 1.51 -2.44
N VAL A 49 6.71 2.20 -3.53
CA VAL A 49 5.31 2.57 -3.84
C VAL A 49 4.62 1.41 -4.55
N CYS A 50 3.61 0.85 -3.90
CA CYS A 50 2.72 -0.16 -4.46
C CYS A 50 1.45 0.48 -5.00
N ARG A 51 0.84 -0.12 -6.02
CA ARG A 51 -0.38 0.36 -6.67
C ARG A 51 -1.32 -0.78 -6.99
N GLU A 52 -2.61 -0.48 -6.88
CA GLU A 52 -3.71 -1.31 -7.37
C GLU A 52 -4.63 -0.47 -8.25
N TRP A 53 -5.22 -1.09 -9.27
CA TRP A 53 -6.13 -0.44 -10.20
C TRP A 53 -7.44 -1.20 -10.27
N HIS A 54 -8.52 -0.45 -10.49
CA HIS A 54 -9.82 -0.99 -10.83
C HIS A 54 -9.77 -1.68 -12.20
N SER A 55 -10.74 -2.56 -12.47
CA SER A 55 -10.83 -3.25 -13.77
C SER A 55 -11.02 -2.29 -14.95
N ASN A 56 -11.48 -1.06 -14.69
CA ASN A 56 -11.60 0.02 -15.67
C ASN A 56 -10.27 0.76 -15.96
N GLY A 57 -9.17 0.37 -15.30
CA GLY A 57 -7.84 0.96 -15.45
C GLY A 57 -7.58 2.21 -14.62
N GLN A 58 -8.55 2.68 -13.85
CA GLN A 58 -8.35 3.78 -12.91
C GLN A 58 -7.64 3.29 -11.65
N LEU A 59 -6.83 4.17 -11.05
CA LEU A 59 -6.14 3.85 -9.81
C LEU A 59 -7.19 3.56 -8.72
N GLN A 60 -6.98 2.48 -7.98
CA GLN A 60 -7.85 2.04 -6.88
C GLN A 60 -7.20 2.33 -5.54
N ARG A 61 -5.88 2.09 -5.45
CA ARG A 61 -5.10 2.23 -4.22
C ARG A 61 -3.64 2.47 -4.55
N GLU A 62 -2.97 3.27 -3.73
CA GLU A 62 -1.53 3.51 -3.78
C GLU A 62 -1.06 3.60 -2.33
N TRP A 63 0.01 2.90 -1.99
CA TRP A 63 0.56 2.94 -0.64
C TRP A 63 2.07 2.75 -0.65
N VAL A 64 2.73 3.25 0.40
CA VAL A 64 4.15 3.01 0.61
C VAL A 64 4.35 1.78 1.48
N ALA A 65 5.12 0.81 0.98
CA ALA A 65 5.54 -0.36 1.72
C ALA A 65 7.02 -0.27 2.14
N ILE A 66 7.33 -0.65 3.37
CA ILE A 66 8.69 -0.81 3.88
C ILE A 66 8.78 -2.19 4.55
N ARG A 67 9.56 -3.10 3.95
CA ARG A 67 9.75 -4.48 4.44
C ARG A 67 8.41 -5.21 4.67
N GLY A 68 7.55 -5.17 3.67
CA GLY A 68 6.27 -5.87 3.67
C GLY A 68 5.15 -5.18 4.45
N ARG A 69 5.42 -4.05 5.11
CA ARG A 69 4.43 -3.32 5.92
C ARG A 69 4.14 -1.95 5.33
N ILE A 70 2.91 -1.48 5.47
CA ILE A 70 2.55 -0.10 5.09
C ILE A 70 3.24 0.86 6.05
N ASP A 71 4.01 1.80 5.50
CA ASP A 71 4.72 2.83 6.26
C ASP A 71 4.88 4.07 5.37
N GLY A 72 4.12 5.11 5.67
CA GLY A 72 3.92 6.28 4.82
C GLY A 72 2.46 6.49 4.44
N MET A 73 2.24 7.15 3.31
CA MET A 73 0.91 7.51 2.84
C MET A 73 0.23 6.34 2.13
N GLU A 74 -1.05 6.16 2.39
CA GLU A 74 -1.99 5.36 1.61
C GLU A 74 -3.06 6.29 1.04
N THR A 75 -3.43 6.08 -0.21
CA THR A 75 -4.57 6.73 -0.84
C THR A 75 -5.42 5.69 -1.54
N MET A 76 -6.73 5.79 -1.40
CA MET A 76 -7.71 4.99 -2.12
C MET A 76 -8.57 5.89 -2.98
N TRP A 77 -9.06 5.36 -4.10
CA TRP A 77 -9.94 6.06 -5.02
C TRP A 77 -11.19 5.24 -5.34
N HIS A 78 -12.30 5.96 -5.51
CA HIS A 78 -13.53 5.41 -6.08
C HIS A 78 -13.34 5.08 -7.56
N GLU A 79 -14.21 4.25 -8.14
CA GLU A 79 -14.15 3.88 -9.56
C GLU A 79 -14.33 5.06 -10.52
N ASN A 80 -14.80 6.22 -10.02
CA ASN A 80 -14.93 7.46 -10.77
C ASN A 80 -13.66 8.34 -10.71
N GLY A 81 -12.61 7.89 -10.03
CA GLY A 81 -11.32 8.55 -9.90
C GLY A 81 -11.25 9.60 -8.79
N GLN A 82 -12.34 9.80 -8.05
CA GLN A 82 -12.32 10.67 -6.87
C GLN A 82 -11.65 9.97 -5.69
N VAL A 83 -10.94 10.74 -4.87
CA VAL A 83 -10.33 10.23 -3.64
C VAL A 83 -11.42 9.68 -2.73
N LYS A 84 -11.22 8.44 -2.29
CA LYS A 84 -12.06 7.76 -1.32
C LYS A 84 -11.51 7.93 0.08
N SER A 85 -10.22 7.73 0.27
CA SER A 85 -9.58 7.93 1.57
C SER A 85 -8.10 8.25 1.42
N VAL A 86 -7.56 8.93 2.42
CA VAL A 86 -6.12 9.18 2.60
C VAL A 86 -5.79 8.81 4.03
N ALA A 87 -4.77 7.99 4.22
CA ALA A 87 -4.28 7.60 5.53
C ALA A 87 -2.76 7.77 5.61
N ILE A 88 -2.26 8.19 6.77
CA ILE A 88 -0.83 8.31 7.04
C ILE A 88 -0.45 7.29 8.10
N TYR A 89 0.44 6.38 7.75
CA TYR A 89 1.00 5.39 8.67
C TYR A 89 2.44 5.73 9.01
N LEU A 90 2.82 5.54 10.27
CA LEU A 90 4.22 5.61 10.69
C LEU A 90 4.52 4.45 11.64
N LYS A 91 5.47 3.58 11.26
CA LYS A 91 5.84 2.37 12.04
C LYS A 91 4.62 1.51 12.42
N GLY A 92 3.63 1.43 11.53
CA GLY A 92 2.39 0.67 11.72
C GLY A 92 1.30 1.38 12.54
N ALA A 93 1.51 2.62 12.99
CA ALA A 93 0.46 3.44 13.63
C ALA A 93 -0.23 4.33 12.58
N GLU A 94 -1.55 4.31 12.51
CA GLU A 94 -2.36 5.28 11.76
C GLU A 94 -2.31 6.62 12.49
N LEU A 95 -1.75 7.64 11.85
CA LEU A 95 -1.62 8.99 12.40
C LEU A 95 -2.79 9.89 12.01
N GLU A 96 -3.25 9.75 10.77
CA GLU A 96 -4.32 10.55 10.19
C GLU A 96 -5.09 9.69 9.20
N TYR A 97 -6.40 9.90 9.14
CA TYR A 97 -7.30 9.23 8.22
C TYR A 97 -8.44 10.17 7.83
N ASP A 98 -8.55 10.43 6.54
CA ASP A 98 -9.68 11.12 5.93
C ASP A 98 -10.40 10.19 4.97
N GLU A 99 -11.73 10.32 4.91
CA GLU A 99 -12.58 9.59 3.97
C GLU A 99 -13.62 10.51 3.35
N TRP A 100 -13.80 10.37 2.04
CA TRP A 100 -14.77 11.10 1.24
C TRP A 100 -15.70 10.13 0.53
N ASN A 101 -16.96 10.52 0.35
CA ASN A 101 -17.88 9.78 -0.50
C ASN A 101 -17.55 9.99 -1.99
N ASP A 102 -18.29 9.29 -2.86
CA ASP A 102 -18.15 9.34 -4.32
C ASP A 102 -18.54 10.69 -4.96
N ALA A 103 -19.05 11.63 -4.17
CA ALA A 103 -19.31 13.01 -4.54
C ALA A 103 -18.21 13.98 -4.05
N GLY A 104 -17.16 13.47 -3.40
CA GLY A 104 -16.05 14.25 -2.87
C GLY A 104 -16.37 15.00 -1.58
N LEU A 105 -17.47 14.66 -0.90
CA LEU A 105 -17.82 15.23 0.40
C LEU A 105 -17.11 14.43 1.50
N LEU A 106 -16.44 15.15 2.40
CA LEU A 106 -15.77 14.57 3.56
C LEU A 106 -16.81 13.88 4.46
N VAL A 107 -16.60 12.60 4.72
CA VAL A 107 -17.44 11.74 5.56
C VAL A 107 -16.81 11.55 6.93
N THR A 108 -15.49 11.41 6.98
CA THR A 108 -14.77 11.14 8.23
C THR A 108 -13.40 11.80 8.21
N HIS A 109 -13.01 12.33 9.37
CA HIS A 109 -11.66 12.78 9.68
C HIS A 109 -11.29 12.20 11.04
N ARG A 110 -10.12 11.57 11.14
CA ARG A 110 -9.56 11.04 12.38
C ARG A 110 -8.08 11.39 12.43
N GLU A 111 -7.64 11.81 13.61
CA GLU A 111 -6.24 12.04 13.90
C GLU A 111 -5.88 11.30 15.19
N LEU A 112 -4.72 10.66 15.20
CA LEU A 112 -4.17 10.06 16.41
C LEU A 112 -3.83 11.16 17.41
N ASP A 113 -4.32 11.02 18.63
CA ASP A 113 -4.04 11.98 19.70
C ASP A 113 -2.53 12.16 19.88
N ARG A 114 -2.06 13.39 19.67
CA ARG A 114 -0.64 13.78 19.76
C ARG A 114 -0.06 13.60 21.14
N GLN A 115 -0.89 13.52 22.17
CA GLN A 115 -0.48 13.28 23.55
C GLN A 115 -0.41 11.79 23.89
N SER A 116 -0.97 10.92 23.04
CA SER A 116 -0.97 9.47 23.26
C SER A 116 0.44 8.87 23.22
N GLU A 117 0.62 7.80 23.98
CA GLU A 117 1.88 7.03 23.95
C GLU A 117 2.16 6.44 22.57
N LEU A 118 1.11 6.09 21.81
CA LEU A 118 1.24 5.58 20.45
C LEU A 118 1.81 6.65 19.50
N TRP A 119 1.32 7.89 19.60
CA TRP A 119 1.84 8.99 18.78
C TRP A 119 3.31 9.28 19.11
N LYS A 120 3.66 9.30 20.41
CA LYS A 120 5.05 9.48 20.85
C LYS A 120 5.94 8.35 20.36
N TYR A 121 5.48 7.10 20.41
CA TYR A 121 6.22 5.94 19.91
C TYR A 121 6.48 6.03 18.40
N ALA A 122 5.44 6.35 17.62
CA ALA A 122 5.54 6.46 16.16
C ALA A 122 6.55 7.56 15.78
N ASN A 123 6.42 8.75 16.38
CA ASN A 123 7.24 9.93 16.05
C ASN A 123 8.62 9.97 16.72
N ASN A 124 8.86 9.23 17.80
CA ASN A 124 10.18 9.15 18.40
C ASN A 124 11.08 8.26 17.55
N SER A 125 11.86 8.91 16.68
CA SER A 125 13.13 8.38 16.19
C SER A 125 14.17 8.61 17.28
N ASN A 126 14.17 7.79 18.33
CA ASN A 126 15.33 7.75 19.18
C ASN A 126 16.48 7.15 18.36
N ARG A 127 17.40 8.05 18.04
CA ARG A 127 18.80 7.87 17.64
C ARG A 127 19.45 6.62 18.25
#